data_AF-A0AA41CLB9-F1
#
_entry.id   AF-A0AA41CLB9-F1
#
_cell.length_a   1.000
_cell.length_b   1.000
_cell.length_c   1.000
_cell.angle_alpha   90.00
_cell.angle_beta   90.00
_cell.angle_gamma   90.00
#
_symmetry.space_group_name_H-M   'P 1'
#
loop_
_entity.id
_entity.type
_entity.pdbx_description
1 polymer ?
#
loop_
_entity_poly.entity_id
_entity_poly.type
_entity_poly.pdbx_seq_one_letter_code
_entity_poly.pdbx_strand_id
1 'polypeptide(L)'
;MTRRPPLGAAAVWEAVMATADDRCQCSDGLCGSEHAKTGSRCIETTARGRLIVAPLDLTLSDVAAAAVPAEDLRAWCLSCHAKAHKRQLAAQRELKQQAADEPLALF
;
A
#
# COMPACT_ATOMS: atom_id res chain seq x y z
N MET A 1 -11.13 16.85 -11.64
CA MET A 1 -10.05 16.37 -12.53
C MET A 1 -10.44 14.99 -13.03
N THR A 2 -10.30 14.73 -14.33
CA THR A 2 -10.73 13.49 -14.99
C THR A 2 -9.83 12.32 -14.56
N ARG A 3 -10.42 11.15 -14.25
CA ARG A 3 -9.65 9.92 -14.01
C ARG A 3 -8.79 9.65 -15.25
N ARG A 4 -7.47 9.58 -15.07
CA ARG A 4 -6.54 9.27 -16.15
C ARG A 4 -5.84 7.94 -15.83
N PRO A 5 -6.23 6.84 -16.48
CA PRO A 5 -5.62 5.55 -16.24
C PRO A 5 -4.14 5.54 -16.67
N PRO A 6 -3.33 4.62 -16.12
CA PRO A 6 -1.96 4.39 -16.57
C PRO A 6 -1.93 3.85 -18.00
N LEU A 7 -0.80 4.02 -18.68
CA LEU A 7 -0.60 3.52 -20.06
C LEU A 7 -0.56 1.98 -20.13
N GLY A 8 -0.14 1.32 -19.05
CA GLY A 8 -0.11 -0.14 -18.93
C GLY A 8 -1.06 -0.63 -17.83
N ALA A 9 -1.58 -1.84 -17.99
CA ALA A 9 -2.50 -2.48 -17.04
C ALA A 9 -3.74 -1.62 -16.68
N ALA A 10 -4.25 -0.83 -17.64
CA ALA A 10 -5.39 0.07 -17.44
C ALA A 10 -6.63 -0.67 -16.91
N ALA A 11 -6.93 -1.87 -17.43
CA ALA A 11 -8.05 -2.68 -16.97
C ALA A 11 -7.94 -3.08 -15.48
N VAL A 12 -6.73 -3.46 -15.02
CA VAL A 12 -6.48 -3.76 -13.59
C VAL A 12 -6.64 -2.50 -12.75
N TRP A 13 -6.10 -1.38 -13.24
CA TRP A 13 -6.23 -0.10 -12.55
C TRP A 13 -7.69 0.33 -12.41
N GLU A 14 -8.48 0.22 -13.48
CA GLU A 14 -9.90 0.57 -13.49
C GLU A 14 -10.70 -0.33 -12.55
N ALA A 15 -10.47 -1.64 -12.55
CA ALA A 15 -11.13 -2.59 -11.65
C ALA A 15 -10.89 -2.26 -10.17
N VAL A 16 -9.64 -1.97 -9.81
CA VAL A 16 -9.28 -1.60 -8.44
C VAL A 16 -9.87 -0.24 -8.06
N MET A 17 -9.78 0.76 -8.94
CA MET A 17 -10.31 2.10 -8.67
C MET A 17 -11.84 2.12 -8.56
N ALA A 18 -12.54 1.32 -9.36
CA ALA A 18 -13.99 1.16 -9.26
C ALA A 18 -14.38 0.55 -7.90
N THR A 19 -13.70 -0.51 -7.48
CA THR A 19 -13.90 -1.15 -6.17
C THR A 19 -13.56 -0.20 -5.01
N ALA A 20 -12.60 0.70 -5.23
CA ALA A 20 -12.15 1.67 -4.24
C ALA A 20 -13.00 2.94 -4.13
N ASP A 21 -14.04 3.11 -4.96
CA ASP A 21 -14.77 4.39 -5.11
C ASP A 21 -13.79 5.57 -5.37
N ASP A 22 -12.70 5.30 -6.10
CA ASP A 22 -11.59 6.23 -6.32
C ASP A 22 -10.93 6.80 -5.06
N ARG A 23 -10.97 6.08 -3.95
CA ARG A 23 -10.39 6.51 -2.68
C ARG A 23 -9.15 5.72 -2.35
N CYS A 24 -8.24 6.34 -1.63
CA CYS A 24 -7.15 5.60 -1.00
C CYS A 24 -7.71 4.57 -0.01
N GLN A 25 -7.30 3.31 -0.18
CA GLN A 25 -7.67 2.14 0.62
C GLN A 25 -6.53 1.67 1.53
N CYS A 26 -5.67 2.60 1.99
CA CYS A 26 -4.69 2.22 3.01
C CYS A 26 -5.46 1.69 4.24
N SER A 27 -5.37 0.39 4.49
CA SER A 27 -6.18 -0.29 5.50
C SER A 27 -5.83 0.24 6.87
N ASP A 28 -6.84 0.70 7.62
CA ASP A 28 -6.77 1.16 9.01
C ASP A 28 -5.50 1.94 9.38
N GLY A 29 -5.03 2.81 8.48
CA GLY A 29 -3.85 3.62 8.73
C GLY A 29 -2.52 2.87 8.68
N LEU A 30 -2.36 1.85 7.82
CA LEU A 30 -1.05 1.22 7.54
C LEU A 30 0.06 2.22 7.17
N CYS A 31 -0.31 3.40 6.67
CA CYS A 31 0.57 4.54 6.48
C CYS A 31 1.07 5.19 7.79
N GLY A 32 0.65 4.69 8.95
CA GLY A 32 0.96 5.21 10.29
C GLY A 32 0.26 6.54 10.64
N SER A 33 -0.72 6.97 9.85
CA SER A 33 -1.46 8.23 10.11
C SER A 33 -2.85 7.91 10.67
N GLU A 34 -3.23 8.57 11.77
CA GLU A 34 -4.44 8.25 12.53
C GLU A 34 -5.75 8.62 11.80
N HIS A 35 -5.70 9.63 10.92
CA HIS A 35 -6.88 10.13 10.20
C HIS A 35 -8.07 10.46 11.13
N ALA A 36 -7.79 11.00 12.32
CA ALA A 36 -8.78 11.26 13.37
C ALA A 36 -9.99 12.10 12.89
N LYS A 37 -9.76 13.06 11.99
CA LYS A 37 -10.83 13.92 11.45
C LYS A 37 -11.76 13.20 10.46
N THR A 38 -11.38 12.03 9.97
CA THR A 38 -12.03 11.33 8.86
C THR A 38 -12.31 9.87 9.19
N GLY A 39 -12.52 9.57 10.47
CA GLY A 39 -12.91 8.24 10.95
C GLY A 39 -11.89 7.16 10.58
N SER A 40 -10.60 7.46 10.76
CA SER A 40 -9.48 6.55 10.45
C SER A 40 -9.31 6.20 8.97
N ARG A 41 -9.99 6.91 8.06
CA ARG A 41 -9.86 6.72 6.61
C ARG A 41 -9.11 7.87 5.95
N CYS A 42 -8.29 7.55 4.95
CA CYS A 42 -7.60 8.56 4.15
C CYS A 42 -8.59 9.37 3.31
N ILE A 43 -8.38 10.69 3.23
CA ILE A 43 -9.25 11.61 2.48
C ILE A 43 -8.91 11.70 0.99
N GLU A 44 -7.77 11.13 0.59
CA GLU A 44 -7.27 11.25 -0.77
C GLU A 44 -8.12 10.43 -1.74
N THR A 45 -8.46 11.09 -2.85
CA THR A 45 -9.26 10.53 -3.93
C THR A 45 -8.64 10.88 -5.28
N THR A 46 -9.04 10.23 -6.37
CA THR A 46 -8.59 10.63 -7.73
C THR A 46 -8.95 12.08 -8.08
N ALA A 47 -9.94 12.67 -7.41
CA ALA A 47 -10.30 14.08 -7.57
C ALA A 47 -9.32 15.05 -6.87
N ARG A 48 -8.60 14.58 -5.83
CA ARG A 48 -7.66 15.38 -5.02
C ARG A 48 -6.19 15.14 -5.40
N GLY A 49 -5.89 13.99 -5.97
CA GLY A 49 -4.53 13.66 -6.38
C GLY A 49 -4.45 12.36 -7.17
N ARG A 50 -3.22 11.95 -7.50
CA ARG A 50 -2.98 10.69 -8.21
C ARG A 50 -3.04 9.51 -7.24
N LEU A 51 -3.84 8.51 -7.60
CA LEU A 51 -3.81 7.20 -6.96
C LEU A 51 -3.07 6.19 -7.83
N ILE A 52 -2.34 5.30 -7.17
CA ILE A 52 -1.66 4.15 -7.77
C ILE A 52 -2.30 2.86 -7.28
N VAL A 53 -2.04 1.77 -7.97
CA VAL A 53 -2.47 0.43 -7.58
C VAL A 53 -1.24 -0.34 -7.14
N ALA A 54 -1.32 -0.92 -5.95
CA ALA A 54 -0.23 -1.71 -5.37
C ALA A 54 -0.82 -2.75 -4.39
N PRO A 55 -0.10 -3.85 -4.14
CA PRO A 55 -0.50 -4.85 -3.15
C PRO A 55 -0.56 -4.28 -1.73
N LEU A 56 -1.10 -5.07 -0.80
CA LEU A 56 -1.06 -4.74 0.62
C LEU A 56 0.35 -4.82 1.20
N ASP A 57 1.08 -5.88 0.88
CA ASP A 57 2.49 -6.02 1.22
C ASP A 57 3.34 -5.30 0.17
N LEU A 58 3.90 -4.16 0.54
CA LEU A 58 4.72 -3.32 -0.34
C LEU A 58 6.19 -3.74 -0.31
N THR A 59 6.54 -4.80 0.42
CA THR A 59 7.91 -5.34 0.48
C THR A 59 8.15 -6.49 -0.50
N LEU A 60 7.09 -6.91 -1.20
CA LEU A 60 7.20 -7.87 -2.30
C LEU A 60 8.19 -7.37 -3.35
N SER A 61 8.92 -8.30 -3.98
CA SER A 61 9.73 -7.97 -5.16
C SER A 61 8.82 -7.50 -6.29
N ASP A 62 9.36 -6.72 -7.23
CA ASP A 62 8.58 -6.20 -8.36
C ASP A 62 7.88 -7.32 -9.16
N VAL A 63 8.54 -8.46 -9.33
CA VAL A 63 7.98 -9.64 -10.00
C VAL A 63 6.83 -10.25 -9.21
N ALA A 64 6.99 -10.40 -7.89
CA ALA A 64 5.94 -10.93 -7.03
C ALA A 64 4.74 -9.97 -6.97
N ALA A 65 4.98 -8.67 -6.86
CA ALA A 65 3.95 -7.63 -6.86
C ALA A 65 3.16 -7.60 -8.17
N ALA A 66 3.83 -7.81 -9.32
CA ALA A 66 3.17 -7.88 -10.62
C ALA A 66 2.28 -9.13 -10.80
N ALA A 67 2.54 -10.19 -10.03
CA ALA A 67 1.77 -11.43 -10.06
C ALA A 67 0.56 -11.43 -9.10
N VAL A 68 0.41 -10.40 -8.27
CA VAL A 68 -0.71 -10.29 -7.32
C VAL A 68 -2.02 -10.15 -8.09
N PRO A 69 -3.06 -10.95 -7.76
CA PRO A 69 -4.33 -10.89 -8.43
C PRO A 69 -5.05 -9.57 -8.11
N ALA A 70 -5.92 -9.11 -9.00
CA ALA A 70 -6.49 -7.76 -8.94
C ALA A 70 -7.31 -7.51 -7.66
N GLU A 71 -7.96 -8.55 -7.12
CA GLU A 71 -8.71 -8.52 -5.86
C GLU A 71 -7.86 -8.23 -4.62
N ASP A 72 -6.55 -8.55 -4.67
CA ASP A 72 -5.61 -8.33 -3.57
C ASP A 72 -4.82 -7.01 -3.72
N LEU A 73 -5.04 -6.30 -4.82
CA LEU A 73 -4.51 -4.97 -5.04
C LEU A 73 -5.39 -3.91 -4.40
N ARG A 74 -4.78 -2.80 -3.99
CA ARG A 74 -5.47 -1.66 -3.38
C ARG A 74 -5.13 -0.37 -4.06
N ALA A 75 -6.06 0.58 -3.99
CA ALA A 75 -5.79 1.96 -4.38
C ALA A 75 -5.00 2.68 -3.28
N TRP A 76 -3.89 3.33 -3.64
CA TRP A 76 -3.04 4.07 -2.71
C TRP A 76 -2.83 5.51 -3.20
N CYS A 77 -2.88 6.47 -2.28
CA CYS A 77 -2.27 7.76 -2.56
C CYS A 77 -0.74 7.69 -2.35
N LEU A 78 0.01 8.54 -3.05
CA LEU A 78 1.48 8.51 -3.04
C LEU A 78 2.06 8.64 -1.61
N SER A 79 1.46 9.49 -0.78
CA SER A 79 1.90 9.70 0.61
C SER A 79 1.67 8.45 1.47
N CYS A 80 0.53 7.78 1.34
CA CYS A 80 0.23 6.58 2.11
C CYS A 80 1.11 5.41 1.68
N HIS A 81 1.30 5.22 0.37
CA HIS A 81 2.20 4.20 -0.18
C HIS A 81 3.63 4.36 0.34
N ALA A 82 4.20 5.56 0.23
CA ALA A 82 5.57 5.81 0.67
C ALA A 82 5.76 5.60 2.18
N LYS A 83 4.80 6.01 3.01
CA LYS A 83 4.85 5.80 4.46
C LYS A 83 4.69 4.32 4.82
N ALA A 84 3.71 3.63 4.24
CA ALA A 84 3.46 2.22 4.50
C ALA A 84 4.66 1.36 4.09
N HIS A 85 5.24 1.61 2.91
CA HIS A 85 6.43 0.91 2.43
C HIS A 85 7.62 1.07 3.40
N LYS A 86 7.90 2.31 3.84
CA LYS A 86 8.97 2.55 4.83
C LYS A 86 8.74 1.80 6.14
N ARG A 87 7.49 1.75 6.63
CA ARG A 87 7.14 1.06 7.88
C ARG A 87 7.28 -0.45 7.74
N GLN A 88 6.80 -1.03 6.65
CA GLN A 88 6.91 -2.47 6.40
C GLN A 88 8.38 -2.90 6.23
N LEU A 89 9.20 -2.09 5.55
CA LEU A 89 10.65 -2.34 5.46
C LEU A 89 11.34 -2.26 6.83
N ALA A 90 10.95 -1.32 7.70
CA ALA A 90 11.48 -1.23 9.06
C ALA A 90 11.11 -2.48 9.87
N ALA A 91 9.83 -2.88 9.85
CA ALA A 91 9.36 -4.08 10.53
C ALA A 91 10.08 -5.36 10.03
N GLN A 92 10.29 -5.50 8.73
CA GLN A 92 11.06 -6.62 8.18
C GLN A 92 12.51 -6.65 8.65
N ARG A 93 13.16 -5.48 8.80
CA ARG A 93 14.53 -5.41 9.32
C ARG A 93 14.58 -5.80 10.79
N GLU A 94 13.63 -5.32 11.59
CA GLU A 94 13.52 -5.69 13.01
C GLU A 94 13.32 -7.21 13.17
N LEU A 95 12.44 -7.82 12.38
CA LEU A 95 12.23 -9.28 12.37
C LEU A 95 13.51 -10.04 11.98
N LYS A 96 14.24 -9.57 10.97
CA LYS A 96 15.51 -10.19 10.56
C LYS A 96 16.59 -10.06 11.63
N GLN A 97 16.63 -8.94 12.34
CA GLN A 97 17.57 -8.72 13.45
C GLN A 97 17.25 -9.66 14.62
N GLN A 98 15.98 -9.76 15.02
CA GLN A 98 15.54 -10.67 16.08
C GLN A 98 15.89 -12.14 15.76
N ALA A 99 15.65 -12.57 14.52
CA ALA A 99 16.02 -13.92 14.08
C ALA A 99 17.53 -14.17 14.06
N ALA A 100 18.36 -13.12 13.90
CA ALA A 100 19.81 -13.22 13.98
C ALA A 100 20.32 -13.23 15.43
N ASP A 101 19.63 -12.56 16.35
CA ASP A 101 19.97 -12.50 17.77
C ASP A 101 19.52 -13.76 18.54
N GLU A 102 18.43 -14.43 18.13
CA GLU A 102 17.91 -15.65 18.76
C GLU A 102 18.94 -16.80 18.87
N PRO A 103 19.77 -17.13 17.87
CA PRO A 103 20.82 -18.13 18.02
C PRO A 103 21.98 -17.72 18.95
N LEU A 104 22.16 -16.43 19.26
CA LEU A 104 23.17 -15.95 20.23
C LEU A 104 22.66 -15.97 21.67
N ALA A 105 21.34 -16.01 21.88
CA ALA A 105 20.72 -16.05 23.21
C ALA A 105 20.60 -17.48 23.80
N LEU A 106 20.96 -18.51 23.03
CA LEU A 106 20.90 -19.92 23.43
C LEU A 106 22.23 -20.49 23.97
N PHE A 107 23.26 -19.64 24.14
CA PHE A 107 24.58 -20.02 24.65
C PHE A 107 24.95 -19.24 25.92
#